data_AF-A0A538A317-F1
#
_entry.id   AF-A0A538A317-F1
#
_cell.length_a   1.000
_cell.length_b   1.000
_cell.length_c   1.000
_cell.angle_alpha   90.00
_cell.angle_beta   90.00
_cell.angle_gamma   90.00
#
_symmetry.space_group_name_H-M   'P 1'
#
loop_
_entity.id
_entity.type
_entity.pdbx_description
1 polymer ?
#
loop_
_entity_poly.entity_id
_entity_poly.type
_entity_poly.pdbx_seq_one_letter_code
_entity_poly.pdbx_strand_id
1 'polypeptide(L)'
;QAKSNLRFHWRCALASLVGVDRAVGDVYRAVKRQGELGNTIFVYISDNGLFYGEHRIDSGKVLPYDEALRLPLVIKLPKRYRGGQERVQKVDAPVGNIDLAPTILDLAHAQPCPPEGACRVMDGRSLMPLLTNSGGWPSDRGLLTEYHAGSSGRYATCQ
;
A
#
# COMPACT_ATOMS: atom_id res chain seq x y z
N GLN A 1 -3.91 -19.27 28.71
CA GLN A 1 -4.06 -19.82 27.35
C GLN A 1 -4.02 -18.73 26.28
N ALA A 2 -4.90 -17.71 26.31
CA ALA A 2 -4.95 -16.62 25.32
C ALA A 2 -3.59 -15.94 25.04
N LYS A 3 -2.84 -15.52 26.08
CA LYS A 3 -1.50 -14.91 25.92
C LYS A 3 -0.50 -15.83 25.20
N SER A 4 -0.63 -17.15 25.33
CA SER A 4 0.25 -18.10 24.66
C SER A 4 -0.06 -18.17 23.17
N ASN A 5 -1.34 -18.15 22.80
CA ASN A 5 -1.79 -18.17 21.41
C ASN A 5 -1.36 -16.90 20.67
N LEU A 6 -1.51 -15.73 21.30
CA LEU A 6 -1.04 -14.45 20.73
C LEU A 6 0.46 -14.49 20.42
N ARG A 7 1.28 -14.93 21.40
CA ARG A 7 2.72 -15.07 21.20
C ARG A 7 3.08 -16.07 20.11
N PHE A 8 2.33 -17.16 20.00
CA PHE A 8 2.54 -18.15 18.95
C PHE A 8 2.28 -17.54 17.57
N HIS A 9 1.11 -16.91 17.35
CA HIS A 9 0.76 -16.27 16.08
C HIS A 9 1.74 -15.15 15.70
N TRP A 10 2.12 -14.30 16.67
CA TRP A 10 3.12 -13.26 16.46
C TRP A 10 4.45 -13.83 15.98
N ARG A 11 4.96 -14.87 16.65
CA ARG A 11 6.23 -15.52 16.27
C ARG A 11 6.14 -16.19 14.90
N CYS A 12 5.01 -16.82 14.56
CA CYS A 12 4.79 -17.37 13.24
C CYS A 12 4.81 -16.28 12.16
N ALA A 13 4.14 -15.15 12.40
CA ALA A 13 4.13 -14.03 11.47
C ALA A 13 5.54 -13.45 11.24
N LEU A 14 6.33 -13.28 12.31
CA LEU A 14 7.73 -12.86 12.20
C LEU A 14 8.58 -13.86 11.41
N ALA A 15 8.39 -15.16 11.63
CA ALA A 15 9.09 -16.20 10.87
C ALA A 15 8.72 -16.17 9.38
N SER A 16 7.44 -15.99 9.05
CA SER A 16 6.98 -15.80 7.67
C SER A 16 7.57 -14.55 7.03
N LEU A 17 7.65 -13.42 7.77
CA LEU A 17 8.20 -12.16 7.28
C LEU A 17 9.68 -12.31 6.87
N VAL A 18 10.47 -13.09 7.60
CA VAL A 18 11.86 -13.40 7.21
C VAL A 18 11.92 -14.14 5.88
N GLY A 19 10.97 -15.05 5.60
CA GLY A 19 10.85 -15.72 4.31
C GLY A 19 10.50 -14.74 3.19
N VAL A 20 9.55 -13.83 3.44
CA VAL A 20 9.14 -12.78 2.49
C VAL A 20 10.32 -11.84 2.18
N ASP A 21 11.07 -11.39 3.19
CA ASP A 21 12.22 -10.51 3.00
C ASP A 21 13.27 -11.13 2.07
N ARG A 22 13.60 -12.41 2.29
CA ARG A 22 14.52 -13.16 1.41
C ARG A 22 14.00 -13.21 -0.03
N ALA A 23 12.72 -13.52 -0.21
CA ALA A 23 12.08 -13.61 -1.53
C ALA A 23 12.08 -12.25 -2.27
N VAL A 24 11.77 -11.15 -1.57
CA VAL A 24 11.89 -9.79 -2.12
C VAL A 24 13.33 -9.52 -2.55
N GLY A 25 14.30 -9.90 -1.72
CA GLY A 25 15.72 -9.80 -2.04
C GLY A 25 16.11 -10.60 -3.30
N ASP A 26 15.56 -11.81 -3.46
CA ASP A 26 15.81 -12.65 -4.64
C ASP A 26 15.25 -12.04 -5.93
N VAL A 27 14.02 -11.54 -5.89
CA VAL A 27 13.40 -10.83 -7.02
C VAL A 27 14.24 -9.61 -7.39
N TYR A 28 14.61 -8.78 -6.41
CA TYR A 28 15.44 -7.61 -6.65
C TYR A 28 16.80 -7.98 -7.28
N ARG A 29 17.47 -9.01 -6.75
CA ARG A 29 18.74 -9.50 -7.30
C ARG A 29 18.59 -10.05 -8.71
N ALA A 30 17.48 -10.72 -9.03
CA ALA A 30 17.21 -11.23 -10.37
C ALA A 30 17.09 -10.08 -11.39
N VAL A 31 16.28 -9.06 -11.08
CA VAL A 31 16.15 -7.86 -11.92
C VAL A 31 17.50 -7.13 -12.06
N LYS A 32 18.29 -7.05 -10.97
CA LYS A 32 19.64 -6.48 -11.00
C LYS A 32 20.57 -7.22 -11.95
N ARG A 33 20.59 -8.55 -11.93
CA ARG A 33 21.43 -9.36 -12.83
C ARG A 33 21.07 -9.18 -14.30
N GLN A 34 19.81 -8.87 -14.59
CA GLN A 34 19.34 -8.58 -15.95
C GLN A 34 19.67 -7.15 -16.42
N GLY A 35 20.19 -6.28 -15.54
CA GLY A 35 20.47 -4.88 -15.88
C GLY A 35 19.24 -3.96 -15.88
N GLU A 36 18.06 -4.46 -15.49
CA GLU A 36 16.78 -3.76 -15.65
C GLU A 36 16.42 -2.81 -14.49
N LEU A 37 17.27 -2.67 -13.45
CA LEU A 37 16.98 -1.78 -12.31
C LEU A 37 16.75 -0.31 -12.70
N GLY A 38 17.34 0.14 -13.82
CA GLY A 38 17.13 1.49 -14.33
C GLY A 38 15.73 1.69 -14.90
N ASN A 39 15.03 0.60 -15.23
CA ASN A 39 13.76 0.57 -15.96
C ASN A 39 12.61 -0.04 -15.15
N THR A 40 12.89 -0.75 -14.06
CA THR A 40 11.88 -1.39 -13.21
C THR A 40 11.51 -0.55 -12.00
N ILE A 41 10.21 -0.37 -11.79
CA ILE A 41 9.64 0.24 -10.58
C ILE A 41 9.28 -0.89 -9.61
N PHE A 42 9.70 -0.77 -8.35
CA PHE A 42 9.29 -1.71 -7.31
C PHE A 42 8.28 -1.04 -6.40
N VAL A 43 7.15 -1.72 -6.16
CA VAL A 43 6.13 -1.33 -5.20
C VAL A 43 6.00 -2.48 -4.21
N TYR A 44 6.28 -2.20 -2.94
CA TYR A 44 6.02 -3.12 -1.84
C TYR A 44 4.90 -2.55 -0.99
N ILE A 45 3.85 -3.33 -0.79
CA ILE A 45 2.67 -2.94 -0.02
C ILE A 45 2.07 -4.15 0.69
N SER A 46 1.26 -3.90 1.70
CA SER A 46 0.33 -4.88 2.29
C SER A 46 -1.12 -4.60 1.85
N ASP A 47 -1.99 -5.60 1.88
CA ASP A 47 -3.43 -5.45 1.64
C ASP A 47 -4.16 -4.88 2.86
N ASN A 48 -3.77 -5.34 4.05
CA ASN A 48 -4.33 -4.99 5.36
C ASN A 48 -3.38 -5.46 6.48
N GLY A 49 -3.49 -4.85 7.65
CA GLY A 49 -2.79 -5.32 8.83
C GLY A 49 -3.55 -6.41 9.59
N LEU A 50 -3.06 -6.76 10.78
CA LEU A 50 -3.62 -7.82 11.62
C LEU A 50 -3.46 -7.45 13.10
N PHE A 51 -4.48 -7.77 13.90
CA PHE A 51 -4.41 -7.66 15.35
C PHE A 51 -3.62 -8.82 15.98
N TYR A 52 -2.85 -8.51 17.00
CA TYR A 52 -2.08 -9.42 17.85
C TYR A 52 -2.36 -9.23 19.35
N GLY A 53 -3.52 -8.67 19.69
CA GLY A 53 -3.95 -8.42 21.08
C GLY A 53 -4.26 -6.96 21.39
N GLU A 54 -3.98 -6.04 20.48
CA GLU A 54 -4.26 -4.61 20.61
C GLU A 54 -5.76 -4.39 20.83
N HIS A 55 -6.09 -3.39 21.66
CA HIS A 55 -7.48 -3.11 22.07
C HIS A 55 -8.25 -4.32 22.65
N ARG A 56 -7.54 -5.35 23.14
CA ARG A 56 -8.10 -6.64 23.58
C ARG A 56 -8.79 -7.43 22.46
N ILE A 57 -8.45 -7.16 21.21
CA ILE A 57 -8.85 -7.94 20.03
C ILE A 57 -7.80 -9.02 19.82
N ASP A 58 -8.19 -10.29 19.88
CA ASP A 58 -7.24 -11.41 19.90
C ASP A 58 -6.71 -11.80 18.51
N SER A 59 -7.44 -11.47 17.44
CA SER A 59 -7.08 -11.77 16.05
C SER A 59 -8.02 -11.08 15.05
N GLY A 60 -7.66 -11.14 13.77
CA GLY A 60 -8.48 -10.62 12.67
C GLY A 60 -7.97 -9.30 12.11
N LYS A 61 -8.78 -8.68 11.24
CA LYS A 61 -8.40 -7.48 10.46
C LYS A 61 -9.56 -6.55 10.10
N VAL A 62 -10.78 -6.85 10.54
CA VAL A 62 -12.01 -6.19 10.06
C VAL A 62 -12.51 -5.17 11.09
N LEU A 63 -11.61 -4.27 11.51
CA LEU A 63 -11.92 -3.18 12.45
C LEU A 63 -11.13 -1.91 12.07
N PRO A 64 -11.68 -0.70 12.32
CA PRO A 64 -11.13 0.57 11.88
C PRO A 64 -10.03 1.10 12.79
N TYR A 65 -9.01 0.29 13.07
CA TYR A 65 -7.83 0.70 13.84
C TYR A 65 -6.58 0.69 12.96
N ASP A 66 -5.58 1.49 13.34
CA ASP A 66 -4.31 1.63 12.63
C ASP A 66 -3.61 0.29 12.41
N GLU A 67 -3.72 -0.66 13.34
CA GLU A 67 -3.15 -2.00 13.22
C GLU A 67 -3.71 -2.79 12.02
N ALA A 68 -4.92 -2.47 11.57
CA ALA A 68 -5.53 -3.06 10.38
C ALA A 68 -5.43 -2.15 9.14
N LEU A 69 -5.36 -0.82 9.34
CA LEU A 69 -5.48 0.18 8.28
C LEU A 69 -4.15 0.77 7.80
N ARG A 70 -3.18 0.95 8.71
CA ARG A 70 -1.94 1.68 8.43
C ARG A 70 -0.86 0.71 7.95
N LEU A 71 -0.71 0.65 6.63
CA LEU A 71 0.10 -0.36 5.95
C LEU A 71 1.48 0.17 5.54
N PRO A 72 2.50 -0.70 5.45
CA PRO A 72 3.73 -0.34 4.78
C PRO A 72 3.45 -0.11 3.29
N LEU A 73 3.95 1.01 2.75
CA LEU A 73 4.04 1.28 1.32
C LEU A 73 5.44 1.80 1.01
N VAL A 74 6.19 1.07 0.20
CA VAL A 74 7.54 1.46 -0.25
C VAL A 74 7.57 1.42 -1.77
N ILE A 75 7.92 2.54 -2.38
CA ILE A 75 8.04 2.65 -3.84
C ILE A 75 9.50 3.00 -4.19
N LYS A 76 10.14 2.15 -4.98
CA LYS A 76 11.44 2.46 -5.60
C LYS A 76 11.19 2.92 -7.02
N LEU A 77 11.30 4.23 -7.22
CA LEU A 77 11.21 4.87 -8.53
C LEU A 77 12.62 5.13 -9.11
N PRO A 78 13.01 4.49 -10.24
CA PRO A 78 14.28 4.75 -10.91
C PRO A 78 14.44 6.21 -11.36
N LYS A 79 15.70 6.66 -11.50
CA LYS A 79 16.02 8.06 -11.86
C LYS A 79 15.33 8.52 -13.15
N ARG A 80 15.20 7.64 -14.15
CA ARG A 80 14.58 7.96 -15.44
C ARG A 80 13.11 8.39 -15.33
N TYR A 81 12.40 7.96 -14.29
CA TYR A 81 10.98 8.26 -14.08
C TYR A 81 10.75 9.44 -13.13
N ARG A 82 11.81 10.07 -12.62
CA ARG A 82 11.71 11.18 -11.66
C ARG A 82 11.67 12.57 -12.31
N GLY A 83 11.77 12.67 -13.64
CA GLY A 83 11.78 13.98 -14.32
C GLY A 83 12.90 14.91 -13.85
N GLY A 84 14.06 14.37 -13.49
CA GLY A 84 15.20 15.14 -12.96
C GLY A 84 15.15 15.42 -11.46
N GLN A 85 14.05 15.08 -10.77
CA GLN A 85 13.90 15.31 -9.33
C GLN A 85 14.71 14.33 -8.47
N GLU A 86 15.08 14.81 -7.28
CA GLU A 86 15.78 13.99 -6.30
C GLU A 86 14.89 12.90 -5.69
N ARG A 87 15.51 11.92 -5.04
CA ARG A 87 14.77 10.81 -4.44
C ARG A 87 14.06 11.29 -3.18
N VAL A 88 12.75 11.13 -3.14
CA VAL A 88 11.96 11.33 -1.92
C VAL A 88 12.17 10.16 -0.97
N GLN A 89 12.55 10.47 0.27
CA GLN A 89 12.90 9.47 1.29
C GLN A 89 11.72 9.10 2.18
N LYS A 90 10.80 10.04 2.42
CA LYS A 90 9.64 9.87 3.28
C LYS A 90 8.50 10.76 2.81
N VAL A 91 7.29 10.26 2.90
CA VAL A 91 6.05 11.00 2.65
C VAL A 91 5.17 10.81 3.87
N ASP A 92 4.73 11.92 4.47
CA ASP A 92 3.87 11.92 5.66
C ASP A 92 2.38 12.14 5.31
N ALA A 93 2.08 12.48 4.05
CA ALA A 93 0.71 12.66 3.60
C ALA A 93 -0.06 11.33 3.55
N PRO A 94 -1.37 11.32 3.89
CA PRO A 94 -2.19 10.13 3.82
C PRO A 94 -2.38 9.68 2.36
N VAL A 95 -2.16 8.38 2.13
CA VAL A 95 -2.30 7.68 0.84
C VAL A 95 -3.08 6.39 1.05
N GLY A 96 -3.72 5.88 0.00
CA GLY A 96 -4.48 4.63 0.06
C GLY A 96 -4.12 3.66 -1.07
N ASN A 97 -4.49 2.39 -0.90
CA ASN A 97 -4.27 1.34 -1.92
C ASN A 97 -4.89 1.71 -3.28
N ILE A 98 -6.00 2.48 -3.25
CA ILE A 98 -6.68 3.01 -4.44
C ILE A 98 -5.80 3.92 -5.30
N ASP A 99 -4.73 4.49 -4.75
CA ASP A 99 -3.81 5.39 -5.46
C ASP A 99 -2.82 4.64 -6.36
N LEU A 100 -2.64 3.33 -6.15
CA LEU A 100 -1.72 2.55 -6.95
C LEU A 100 -2.14 2.46 -8.42
N ALA A 101 -3.44 2.23 -8.68
CA ALA A 101 -3.96 2.13 -10.04
C ALA A 101 -3.70 3.41 -10.89
N PRO A 102 -4.10 4.62 -10.46
CA PRO A 102 -3.80 5.83 -11.24
C PRO A 102 -2.30 6.12 -11.32
N THR A 103 -1.51 5.77 -10.29
CA THR A 103 -0.04 5.91 -10.35
C THR A 103 0.58 5.03 -11.43
N ILE A 104 0.13 3.77 -11.54
CA ILE A 104 0.62 2.83 -12.56
C ILE A 104 0.25 3.33 -13.96
N LEU A 105 -0.98 3.82 -14.17
CA LEU A 105 -1.39 4.39 -15.45
C LEU A 105 -0.55 5.61 -15.85
N ASP A 106 -0.33 6.53 -14.90
CA ASP A 106 0.48 7.73 -15.11
C ASP A 106 1.91 7.36 -15.54
N LEU A 107 2.54 6.42 -14.82
CA LEU A 107 3.87 5.89 -15.14
C LEU A 107 3.94 5.15 -16.48
N ALA A 108 2.85 4.50 -16.89
CA ALA A 108 2.74 3.79 -18.16
C ALA A 108 2.30 4.70 -19.32
N HIS A 109 2.02 5.98 -19.07
CA HIS A 109 1.39 6.90 -20.02
C HIS A 109 0.10 6.34 -20.64
N ALA A 110 -0.65 5.57 -19.84
CA ALA A 110 -1.89 4.93 -20.23
C ALA A 110 -3.11 5.73 -19.76
N GLN A 111 -4.22 5.60 -20.48
CA GLN A 111 -5.49 6.23 -20.13
C GLN A 111 -6.48 5.17 -19.62
N PRO A 112 -7.33 5.48 -18.63
CA PRO A 112 -8.38 4.57 -18.14
C PRO A 112 -9.60 4.51 -19.07
N CYS A 113 -9.44 4.91 -20.33
CA CYS A 113 -10.49 5.02 -21.31
C CYS A 113 -10.37 3.86 -22.30
N PRO A 114 -11.39 2.99 -22.42
CA PRO A 114 -11.44 2.07 -23.54
C PRO A 114 -11.60 2.86 -24.86
N PRO A 115 -11.17 2.30 -26.02
CA PRO A 115 -11.28 2.96 -27.33
C PRO A 115 -12.74 3.32 -27.69
N GLU A 116 -13.68 2.49 -27.26
CA GLU A 116 -15.11 2.69 -27.41
C GLU A 116 -15.77 2.59 -26.03
N GLY A 117 -16.22 3.71 -25.49
CA GLY A 117 -16.95 3.75 -24.21
C GLY A 117 -16.56 4.90 -23.30
N ALA A 118 -17.07 4.84 -22.07
CA ALA A 118 -16.80 5.86 -21.05
C ALA A 118 -15.48 5.57 -20.34
N CYS A 119 -14.70 6.62 -20.10
CA CYS A 119 -13.51 6.55 -19.26
C CYS A 119 -13.87 6.10 -17.84
N ARG A 120 -13.06 5.22 -17.26
CA ARG A 120 -13.21 4.85 -15.86
C ARG A 120 -12.68 5.98 -14.99
N VAL A 121 -13.57 6.59 -14.19
CA VAL A 121 -13.19 7.52 -13.14
C VAL A 121 -12.56 6.71 -12.00
N MET A 122 -11.39 7.14 -11.53
CA MET A 122 -10.72 6.52 -10.39
C MET A 122 -10.92 7.37 -9.15
N ASP A 123 -11.20 6.71 -8.03
CA ASP A 123 -11.33 7.37 -6.73
C ASP A 123 -9.96 7.77 -6.14
N GLY A 124 -8.92 7.04 -6.51
CA GLY A 124 -7.54 7.32 -6.14
C GLY A 124 -6.89 8.44 -6.96
N ARG A 125 -5.68 8.84 -6.56
CA ARG A 125 -4.87 9.84 -7.24
C ARG A 125 -3.48 9.31 -7.51
N SER A 126 -2.85 9.72 -8.61
CA SER A 126 -1.45 9.37 -8.87
C SER A 126 -0.56 9.88 -7.75
N LEU A 127 0.35 9.03 -7.26
CA LEU A 127 1.35 9.34 -6.24
C LEU A 127 2.55 10.10 -6.83
N MET A 128 2.63 10.30 -8.15
CA MET A 128 3.75 10.97 -8.80
C MET A 128 4.09 12.36 -8.21
N PRO A 129 3.10 13.23 -7.90
CA PRO A 129 3.29 14.44 -7.10
C PRO A 129 4.16 14.25 -5.84
N LEU A 130 3.87 13.20 -5.07
CA LEU A 130 4.57 12.87 -3.84
C LEU A 130 5.93 12.23 -4.09
N LEU A 131 6.05 11.40 -5.12
CA LEU A 131 7.29 10.69 -5.47
C LEU A 131 8.36 11.60 -6.11
N THR A 132 7.95 12.74 -6.63
CA THR A 132 8.81 13.72 -7.31
C THR A 132 8.84 15.08 -6.62
N ASN A 133 8.09 15.26 -5.53
CA ASN A 133 7.94 16.53 -4.82
C ASN A 133 7.53 17.70 -5.74
N SER A 134 6.70 17.42 -6.75
CA SER A 134 6.25 18.41 -7.73
C SER A 134 5.03 19.23 -7.26
N GLY A 135 4.49 18.92 -6.08
CA GLY A 135 3.29 19.56 -5.53
C GLY A 135 1.99 19.05 -6.14
N GLY A 136 0.86 19.63 -5.75
CA GLY A 136 -0.48 19.24 -6.24
C GLY A 136 -1.14 18.10 -5.45
N TRP A 137 -0.51 17.62 -4.38
CA TRP A 137 -1.16 16.70 -3.45
C TRP A 137 -2.05 17.47 -2.45
N PRO A 138 -3.31 17.07 -2.25
CA PRO A 138 -4.24 17.73 -1.32
C PRO A 138 -3.76 17.63 0.14
N SER A 139 -3.72 18.76 0.85
CA SER A 139 -3.31 18.84 2.26
C SER A 139 -4.39 18.38 3.24
N ASP A 140 -5.65 18.41 2.82
CA ASP A 140 -6.86 18.11 3.60
C ASP A 140 -7.49 16.77 3.22
N ARG A 141 -6.69 15.86 2.64
CA ARG A 141 -7.20 14.59 2.12
C ARG A 141 -7.73 13.68 3.22
N GLY A 142 -9.01 13.33 3.11
CA GLY A 142 -9.62 12.20 3.82
C GLY A 142 -9.47 10.88 3.06
N LEU A 143 -9.39 9.78 3.79
CA LEU A 143 -9.47 8.42 3.25
C LEU A 143 -10.71 7.74 3.83
N LEU A 144 -11.57 7.22 2.95
CA LEU A 144 -12.71 6.41 3.32
C LEU A 144 -12.27 4.95 3.45
N THR A 145 -12.62 4.30 4.56
CA THR A 145 -12.58 2.84 4.66
C THR A 145 -13.98 2.31 4.94
N GLU A 146 -14.41 1.34 4.15
CA GLU A 146 -15.69 0.68 4.31
C GLU A 146 -15.49 -0.74 4.82
N TYR A 147 -16.34 -1.15 5.76
CA TYR A 147 -16.34 -2.50 6.32
C TYR A 147 -17.71 -3.13 6.06
N HIS A 148 -17.72 -4.29 5.41
CA HIS A 148 -18.93 -5.10 5.35
C HIS A 148 -18.96 -6.04 6.55
N ALA A 149 -19.67 -5.64 7.60
CA ALA A 149 -20.09 -6.59 8.62
C ALA A 149 -21.22 -7.45 8.01
N GLY A 150 -20.91 -8.68 7.60
CA GLY A 150 -21.93 -9.68 7.28
C GLY A 150 -22.96 -9.78 8.42
N SER A 151 -24.17 -10.27 8.15
CA SER A 151 -25.39 -10.24 8.99
C SER A 151 -25.24 -10.66 10.47
N SER A 152 -24.52 -9.87 11.25
CA SER A 152 -24.48 -9.84 12.71
C SER A 152 -23.92 -8.48 13.15
N GLY A 153 -24.78 -7.46 13.06
CA GLY A 153 -24.63 -6.23 13.87
C GLY A 153 -24.01 -5.04 13.15
N ARG A 154 -24.84 -4.00 13.01
CA ARG A 154 -24.52 -2.65 12.52
C ARG A 154 -23.28 -2.10 13.21
N TYR A 155 -22.20 -1.84 12.47
CA TYR A 155 -21.23 -0.79 12.79
C TYR A 155 -20.76 -0.11 11.50
N ALA A 156 -21.65 0.66 10.87
CA ALA A 156 -21.22 1.82 10.11
C ALA A 156 -20.96 2.93 11.14
N THR A 157 -19.71 3.16 11.50
CA THR A 157 -19.35 4.31 12.33
C THR A 157 -19.08 5.50 11.40
N CYS A 158 -20.08 6.36 11.25
CA CYS A 158 -19.82 7.79 11.16
C CYS A 158 -19.72 8.29 12.61
N GLN A 159 -18.50 8.55 13.07
CA GLN A 159 -18.25 9.57 14.09
C GLN A 159 -17.26 10.56 13.50
#